data_AF-K2NY02-F1
#
_entry.id   AF-K2NY02-F1
#
_cell.length_a   1.000
_cell.length_b   1.000
_cell.length_c   1.000
_cell.angle_alpha   90.00
_cell.angle_beta   90.00
_cell.angle_gamma   90.00
#
_symmetry.space_group_name_H-M   'P 1'
#
loop_
_entity.id
_entity.type
_entity.pdbx_description
1 polymer ?
#
loop_
_entity_poly.entity_id
_entity_poly.type
_entity_poly.pdbx_seq_one_letter_code
_entity_poly.pdbx_strand_id
1 'polypeptide(L)'
;MVRYLVSALSLLVLAGPAEAISRYNSTAMSCANAQARIAREGAVIMRYPARFTKGLTLYDRYVINGNLCPSGHIAVRAHIPTADTPECPVLRCKLDMRDRSLRHPWFFDN
;
A
#
# COMPACT_ATOMS: atom_id res chain seq x y z
N MET A 1 13.05 -13.39 -47.48
CA MET A 1 11.71 -13.11 -46.92
C MET A 1 11.57 -13.55 -45.45
N VAL A 2 12.19 -14.66 -45.00
CA VAL A 2 12.13 -15.15 -43.61
C VAL A 2 12.80 -14.24 -42.57
N ARG A 3 13.82 -13.46 -42.95
CA ARG A 3 14.58 -12.59 -42.02
C ARG A 3 13.77 -11.42 -41.43
N TYR A 4 12.72 -10.96 -42.14
CA TYR A 4 11.84 -9.89 -41.64
C TYR A 4 10.73 -10.40 -40.73
N LEU A 5 10.42 -11.70 -40.79
CA LEU A 5 9.45 -12.33 -39.88
C LEU A 5 10.02 -12.48 -38.46
N VAL A 6 11.34 -12.65 -38.34
CA VAL A 6 12.02 -12.77 -37.04
C VAL A 6 12.04 -11.44 -36.28
N SER A 7 12.12 -10.31 -36.99
CA SER A 7 12.17 -8.98 -36.36
C SER A 7 10.82 -8.48 -35.83
N ALA A 8 9.70 -9.07 -36.27
CA ALA A 8 8.36 -8.66 -35.84
C ALA A 8 7.88 -9.36 -34.55
N LEU A 9 8.58 -10.41 -34.10
CA LEU A 9 8.13 -11.26 -32.98
C LEU A 9 8.69 -10.84 -31.61
N SER A 10 9.63 -9.90 -31.56
CA SER A 10 10.36 -9.51 -30.34
C SER A 10 9.67 -8.48 -29.45
N LEU A 11 8.45 -8.05 -29.81
CA LEU A 11 7.66 -7.06 -29.06
C LEU A 11 6.55 -7.68 -28.18
N LEU A 12 6.70 -8.95 -27.79
CA LEU A 12 5.93 -9.53 -26.68
C LEU A 12 6.39 -8.89 -25.37
N VAL A 13 5.99 -7.64 -25.16
CA VAL A 13 6.06 -6.96 -23.88
C VAL A 13 5.38 -7.87 -22.87
N LEU A 14 6.14 -8.36 -21.89
CA LEU A 14 5.57 -8.99 -20.71
C LEU A 14 4.75 -7.90 -20.00
N ALA A 15 3.45 -7.85 -20.30
CA ALA A 15 2.48 -7.19 -19.45
C ALA A 15 2.50 -7.97 -18.13
N GLY A 16 3.39 -7.57 -17.21
CA GLY A 16 3.34 -8.02 -15.83
C GLY A 16 1.96 -7.68 -15.27
N PRO A 17 1.44 -8.48 -14.33
CA PRO A 17 0.17 -8.19 -13.70
C PRO A 17 0.17 -6.73 -13.21
N ALA A 18 -0.78 -5.94 -13.71
CA ALA A 18 -1.22 -4.76 -13.00
C ALA A 18 -1.85 -5.29 -11.71
N GLU A 19 -1.01 -5.55 -10.70
CA GLU A 19 -1.40 -6.11 -9.41
C GLU A 19 -2.50 -5.21 -8.83
N ALA A 20 -3.75 -5.65 -9.02
CA ALA A 20 -4.92 -4.98 -8.52
C ALA A 20 -4.90 -5.18 -7.01
N ILE A 21 -4.39 -4.19 -6.29
CA ILE A 21 -4.27 -4.25 -4.83
C ILE A 21 -5.65 -4.50 -4.24
N SER A 22 -5.83 -5.65 -3.60
CA SER A 22 -7.11 -6.00 -2.99
C SER A 22 -7.48 -5.00 -1.91
N ARG A 23 -8.79 -4.75 -1.82
CA ARG A 23 -9.38 -3.82 -0.85
C ARG A 23 -10.25 -4.57 0.13
N TYR A 24 -10.03 -4.33 1.41
CA TYR A 24 -10.74 -5.02 2.48
C TYR A 24 -11.25 -4.04 3.53
N ASN A 25 -12.32 -4.42 4.23
CA ASN A 25 -12.79 -3.69 5.40
C ASN A 25 -12.21 -4.34 6.67
N SER A 26 -11.32 -3.65 7.38
CA SER A 26 -10.65 -4.24 8.54
C SER A 26 -11.61 -4.51 9.69
N THR A 27 -12.67 -3.69 9.85
CA THR A 27 -13.68 -3.88 10.90
C THR A 27 -14.64 -5.03 10.63
N ALA A 28 -14.59 -5.63 9.44
CA ALA A 28 -15.39 -6.80 9.07
C ALA A 28 -14.63 -8.13 9.23
N MET A 29 -13.41 -8.11 9.79
CA MET A 29 -12.59 -9.31 10.00
C MET A 29 -11.81 -9.25 11.30
N SER A 30 -11.30 -10.40 11.75
CA SER A 30 -10.39 -10.47 12.89
C SER A 30 -8.99 -9.96 12.55
N CYS A 31 -8.23 -9.57 13.57
CA CYS A 31 -6.84 -9.16 13.40
C CYS A 31 -5.97 -10.24 12.77
N ALA A 32 -6.13 -11.50 13.19
CA ALA A 32 -5.42 -12.62 12.58
C ALA A 32 -5.73 -12.74 11.08
N ASN A 33 -6.99 -12.53 10.67
CA ASN A 33 -7.35 -12.59 9.26
C ASN A 33 -6.82 -11.37 8.48
N ALA A 34 -6.85 -10.17 9.07
CA ALA A 34 -6.27 -8.97 8.47
C ALA A 34 -4.76 -9.14 8.23
N GLN A 35 -4.02 -9.64 9.22
CA GLN A 35 -2.60 -9.95 9.09
C GLN A 35 -2.34 -11.05 8.07
N ALA A 36 -3.16 -12.11 8.07
CA ALA A 36 -3.03 -13.19 7.10
C ALA A 36 -3.29 -12.73 5.66
N ARG A 37 -4.23 -11.78 5.44
CA ARG A 37 -4.45 -11.15 4.14
C ARG A 37 -3.21 -10.38 3.68
N ILE A 38 -2.65 -9.54 4.55
CA ILE A 38 -1.42 -8.79 4.28
C ILE A 38 -0.27 -9.75 3.98
N ALA A 39 -0.13 -10.84 4.73
CA ALA A 39 0.94 -11.81 4.56
C ALA A 39 0.82 -12.59 3.24
N ARG A 40 -0.39 -12.98 2.84
CA ARG A 40 -0.63 -13.75 1.61
C ARG A 40 -0.47 -12.90 0.35
N GLU A 41 -0.94 -11.66 0.38
CA GLU A 41 -0.98 -10.80 -0.81
C GLU A 41 0.21 -9.83 -0.86
N GLY A 42 0.99 -9.73 0.22
CA GLY A 42 2.11 -8.82 0.36
C GLY A 42 1.69 -7.37 0.57
N ALA A 43 0.71 -6.86 -0.17
CA ALA A 43 0.19 -5.50 -0.06
C ALA A 43 -1.33 -5.46 -0.27
N VAL A 44 -2.05 -4.76 0.62
CA VAL A 44 -3.51 -4.61 0.56
C VAL A 44 -3.92 -3.19 0.94
N ILE A 45 -5.10 -2.74 0.52
CA ILE A 45 -5.72 -1.51 1.02
C ILE A 45 -6.75 -1.88 2.09
N MET A 46 -6.59 -1.36 3.30
CA MET A 46 -7.61 -1.51 4.34
C MET A 46 -8.47 -0.25 4.41
N ARG A 47 -9.77 -0.47 4.55
CA ARG A 47 -10.80 0.53 4.80
C ARG A 47 -11.30 0.41 6.23
N TYR A 48 -11.39 1.53 6.95
CA TYR A 48 -12.00 1.60 8.28
C TYR A 48 -12.37 3.03 8.67
N PRO A 49 -13.35 3.23 9.58
CA PRO A 49 -13.71 4.57 10.05
C PRO A 49 -12.58 5.21 10.87
N ALA A 50 -12.40 6.52 10.72
CA ALA A 50 -11.47 7.27 11.54
C ALA A 50 -11.90 7.27 13.03
N ARG A 51 -10.95 7.13 13.95
CA ARG A 51 -11.21 7.07 15.40
C ARG A 51 -11.81 8.37 15.95
N PHE A 52 -11.39 9.52 15.43
CA PHE A 52 -11.72 10.84 15.99
C PHE A 52 -12.63 11.69 15.10
N THR A 53 -12.83 11.32 13.84
CA THR A 53 -13.58 12.12 12.87
C THR A 53 -14.79 11.32 12.37
N LYS A 54 -15.99 11.69 12.84
CA LYS A 54 -17.24 11.05 12.41
C LYS A 54 -17.44 11.20 10.90
N GLY A 55 -17.89 10.13 10.24
CA GLY A 55 -18.13 10.11 8.80
C GLY A 55 -16.87 10.00 7.91
N LEU A 56 -15.67 10.11 8.48
CA LEU A 56 -14.43 9.94 7.74
C LEU A 56 -14.05 8.45 7.66
N THR A 57 -13.86 7.96 6.44
CA THR A 57 -13.33 6.61 6.20
C THR A 57 -11.88 6.72 5.72
N LEU A 58 -10.99 6.03 6.40
CA LEU A 58 -9.58 5.97 6.06
C LEU A 58 -9.33 4.82 5.07
N TYR A 59 -8.43 5.08 4.13
CA TYR A 59 -7.93 4.13 3.16
C TYR A 59 -6.42 4.23 3.17
N ASP A 60 -5.77 3.20 3.68
CA ASP A 60 -4.32 3.15 3.80
C ASP A 60 -3.79 1.84 3.21
N ARG A 61 -2.57 1.88 2.67
CA ARG A 61 -1.89 0.69 2.15
C ARG A 61 -1.10 0.00 3.26
N TYR A 62 -1.37 -1.29 3.45
CA TYR A 62 -0.70 -2.14 4.42
C TYR A 62 0.12 -3.20 3.71
N VAL A 63 1.32 -3.44 4.21
CA VAL A 63 2.32 -4.26 3.53
C VAL A 63 2.97 -5.25 4.48
N ILE A 64 3.48 -6.37 3.96
CA ILE A 64 4.29 -7.30 4.75
C ILE A 64 5.70 -6.73 5.03
N ASN A 65 6.23 -5.90 4.13
CA ASN A 65 7.52 -5.22 4.29
C ASN A 65 7.60 -3.91 3.48
N GLY A 66 8.63 -3.09 3.75
CA GLY A 66 8.82 -1.77 3.15
C GLY A 66 9.04 -1.76 1.64
N ASN A 67 9.51 -2.85 1.04
CA ASN A 67 9.80 -2.91 -0.40
C ASN A 67 8.52 -2.87 -1.26
N LEU A 68 7.36 -3.11 -0.64
CA LEU A 68 6.06 -3.07 -1.29
C LEU A 68 5.35 -1.71 -1.13
N CYS A 69 5.99 -0.77 -0.44
CA CYS A 69 5.50 0.60 -0.41
C CYS A 69 5.72 1.30 -1.77
N PRO A 70 4.84 2.24 -2.13
CA PRO A 70 5.07 3.06 -3.31
C PRO A 70 6.39 3.84 -3.21
N SER A 71 6.92 4.27 -4.34
CA SER A 71 8.12 5.11 -4.37
C SER A 71 7.93 6.36 -3.49
N GLY A 72 8.98 6.74 -2.75
CA GLY A 72 8.94 7.85 -1.78
C GLY A 72 8.10 7.56 -0.53
N HIS A 73 7.75 6.30 -0.25
CA HIS A 73 7.09 5.89 0.99
C HIS A 73 7.94 4.87 1.76
N ILE A 74 7.79 4.87 3.07
CA ILE A 74 8.38 3.92 4.00
C ILE A 74 7.28 3.16 4.74
N ALA A 75 7.56 1.89 5.09
CA ALA A 75 6.69 1.12 5.96
C ALA A 75 6.91 1.51 7.42
N VAL A 76 5.84 1.88 8.11
CA VAL A 76 5.84 2.24 9.53
C VAL A 76 4.88 1.35 10.30
N ARG A 77 5.22 1.03 11.56
CA ARG A 77 4.29 0.32 12.45
C ARG A 77 3.06 1.18 12.70
N ALA A 78 1.89 0.57 12.57
CA ALA A 78 0.60 1.21 12.74
C ALA A 78 -0.38 0.23 13.37
N HIS A 79 -1.51 0.75 13.84
CA HIS A 79 -2.60 -0.04 14.39
C HIS A 79 -3.89 0.25 13.62
N ILE A 80 -4.64 -0.80 13.32
CA ILE A 80 -5.96 -0.70 12.69
C ILE A 80 -7.04 -1.34 13.56
N PRO A 81 -8.26 -0.81 13.56
CA PRO A 81 -9.38 -1.45 14.23
C PRO A 81 -9.83 -2.67 13.43
N THR A 82 -10.06 -3.77 14.13
CA THR A 82 -10.61 -5.02 13.61
C THR A 82 -11.81 -5.44 14.47
N ALA A 83 -12.55 -6.46 14.03
CA ALA A 83 -13.79 -6.87 14.72
C ALA A 83 -13.55 -7.37 16.15
N ASP A 84 -12.40 -8.01 16.40
CA ASP A 84 -12.01 -8.62 17.67
C ASP A 84 -11.02 -7.77 18.48
N THR A 85 -10.15 -7.01 17.82
CA THR A 85 -9.15 -6.17 18.48
C THR A 85 -9.14 -4.74 17.94
N PRO A 86 -9.21 -3.71 18.81
CA PRO A 86 -9.25 -2.32 18.38
C PRO A 86 -7.89 -1.80 17.87
N GLU A 87 -6.79 -2.46 18.25
CA GLU A 87 -5.41 -2.04 17.94
C GLU A 87 -4.61 -3.20 17.35
N CYS A 88 -5.03 -3.70 16.19
CA CYS A 88 -4.31 -4.76 15.48
C CYS A 88 -2.99 -4.24 14.88
N PRO A 89 -1.81 -4.82 15.21
CA PRO A 89 -0.53 -4.32 14.74
C PRO A 89 -0.27 -4.72 13.28
N VAL A 90 0.11 -3.73 12.47
CA VAL A 90 0.35 -3.86 11.02
C VAL A 90 1.43 -2.87 10.55
N LEU A 91 1.93 -3.03 9.31
CA LEU A 91 2.80 -2.04 8.68
C LEU A 91 2.02 -1.25 7.65
N ARG A 92 2.00 0.08 7.79
CA ARG A 92 1.36 1.02 6.87
C ARG A 92 2.42 1.76 6.06
N CYS A 93 2.19 1.99 4.79
CA CYS A 93 3.01 2.89 4.00
C CYS A 93 2.69 4.37 4.32
N LYS A 94 3.73 5.14 4.63
CA LYS A 94 3.65 6.60 4.85
C LYS A 94 4.66 7.28 3.93
N LEU A 95 4.32 8.46 3.41
CA LEU A 95 5.27 9.31 2.69
C LEU A 95 6.55 9.52 3.52
N ASP A 96 7.70 9.28 2.89
CA ASP A 96 9.00 9.63 3.46
C ASP A 96 9.23 11.13 3.31
N MET A 97 8.80 11.88 4.32
CA MET A 97 8.95 13.33 4.35
C MET A 97 10.40 13.78 4.58
N ARG A 98 11.34 12.86 4.90
CA ARG A 98 12.75 13.21 5.11
C ARG A 98 13.40 13.77 3.84
N ASP A 99 12.94 13.33 2.67
CA ASP A 99 13.43 13.79 1.37
C ASP A 99 12.65 15.04 0.87
N ARG A 100 11.37 15.19 1.24
CA ARG A 100 10.55 16.33 0.79
C ARG A 100 10.95 17.66 1.45
N SER A 101 11.37 17.62 2.72
CA SER A 101 11.85 18.83 3.42
C SER A 101 13.12 19.40 2.81
N LEU A 102 13.96 18.58 2.16
CA LEU A 102 15.20 19.03 1.53
C LEU A 102 14.97 19.59 0.11
N ARG A 103 13.87 19.21 -0.54
CA ARG A 103 13.55 19.67 -1.91
C ARG A 103 12.84 21.02 -1.98
N HIS A 104 12.28 21.51 -0.86
CA HIS A 104 11.71 22.85 -0.82
C HIS A 104 12.08 23.58 0.49
N PRO A 105 13.24 24.26 0.51
CA PRO A 105 13.70 25.01 1.68
C PRO A 105 12.72 26.10 2.14
N TRP A 106 11.94 26.66 1.22
CA TRP A 106 11.08 27.83 1.44
C TRP A 106 9.69 27.54 2.04
N PHE A 107 9.31 26.28 2.31
CA PHE A 107 7.98 25.98 2.89
C PHE A 107 7.86 26.37 4.38
N PHE A 108 8.95 26.79 5.02
CA PHE A 108 8.96 27.22 6.43
C PHE A 108 9.19 28.73 6.60
N ASP A 109 9.30 29.50 5.52
CA ASP A 109 9.41 30.96 5.61
C ASP A 109 8.01 31.59 5.49
N ASN A 110 7.42 31.81 6.67
CA ASN A 110 6.29 32.68 7.06
C ASN A 110 5.36 33.23 5.98
#